data_AF-A0A1C6IN33-F1
#
_entry.id   AF-A0A1C6IN33-F1
#
_cell.length_a   1.000
_cell.length_b   1.000
_cell.length_c   1.000
_cell.angle_alpha   90.00
_cell.angle_beta   90.00
_cell.angle_gamma   90.00
#
_symmetry.space_group_name_H-M   'P 1'
#
loop_
_entity.id
_entity.type
_entity.pdbx_description
1 polymer ?
#
loop_
_entity_poly.entity_id
_entity_poly.type
_entity_poly.pdbx_seq_one_letter_code
_entity_poly.pdbx_strand_id
1 'polypeptide(L)' 'MTISTSKGLDKDEKDKDGHYIRQERYVGNMTRSFYLGDIPKEDIKAKYEGGVLRLSVPKSDMKQIENTSTIMIE' A
#
# COMPACT_ATOMS: atom_id res chain seq x y z
N MET A 1 3.63 -6.13 -7.10
CA MET A 1 3.02 -4.80 -7.33
C MET A 1 3.64 -3.81 -6.35
N THR A 2 4.02 -2.63 -6.84
CA THR A 2 4.69 -1.59 -6.03
C THR A 2 3.90 -0.30 -6.12
N ILE A 3 3.70 0.36 -4.98
CA ILE A 3 3.05 1.66 -4.87
C ILE A 3 4.10 2.63 -4.33
N SER A 4 4.35 3.70 -5.08
CA SER A 4 5.32 4.74 -4.72
C SER A 4 4.63 6.11 -4.73
N THR A 5 4.96 6.97 -3.78
CA THR A 5 4.42 8.33 -3.69
C THR A 5 5.43 9.28 -3.06
N SER A 6 5.30 10.56 -3.41
CA SER A 6 6.01 11.67 -2.78
C SER A 6 4.99 12.56 -2.08
N LYS A 7 5.14 12.74 -0.77
CA LYS A 7 4.24 13.61 0.01
C LYS A 7 5.00 14.85 0.44
N GLY A 8 4.60 16.00 -0.12
CA GLY A 8 5.00 17.33 0.34
C GLY A 8 4.09 17.86 1.46
N LEU A 9 4.53 18.93 2.12
CA LEU A 9 3.69 19.82 2.94
C LEU A 9 4.00 21.28 2.55
N ASP A 10 2.97 22.09 2.39
CA ASP A 10 3.12 23.54 2.14
C ASP A 10 3.00 24.39 3.41
N LYS A 11 2.66 23.77 4.56
CA LYS A 11 2.36 24.48 5.81
C LYS A 11 3.03 23.82 7.01
N ASP A 12 4.27 24.22 7.26
CA ASP A 12 4.90 24.07 8.56
C ASP A 12 4.92 25.43 9.24
N GLU A 13 4.59 25.46 10.53
CA GLU A 13 4.58 26.69 11.31
C GLU A 13 6.02 26.99 11.73
N LYS A 14 6.60 28.07 11.19
CA LYS A 14 7.99 28.48 11.45
C LYS A 14 8.03 29.83 12.13
N ASP A 15 9.02 30.04 12.99
CA ASP A 15 9.29 31.36 13.57
C ASP A 15 9.94 32.29 12.53
N LYS A 16 10.22 33.53 12.94
CA LYS A 16 10.84 34.55 12.05
C LYS A 16 12.26 34.19 11.61
N ASP A 17 12.92 33.31 12.36
CA ASP A 17 14.29 32.86 12.11
C ASP A 17 14.31 31.52 11.32
N GLY A 18 13.13 30.96 11.01
CA GLY A 18 12.95 29.79 10.17
C GLY A 18 12.94 28.45 10.92
N HIS A 19 12.96 28.45 12.25
CA HIS A 19 12.87 27.23 13.04
C HIS A 19 11.45 26.68 13.05
N TYR A 20 11.33 25.35 13.03
CA TYR A 20 10.04 24.69 13.17
C TYR A 20 9.48 24.91 14.57
N ILE A 21 8.31 25.55 14.64
CA ILE A 21 7.51 25.66 15.86
C ILE A 21 6.72 24.36 16.04
N ARG A 22 6.17 23.81 14.95
CA ARG A 22 5.37 22.57 14.99
C ARG A 22 5.36 21.85 13.65
N GLN A 23 5.59 20.53 13.71
CA GLN A 23 5.47 19.62 12.57
C GLN A 23 4.82 18.31 13.01
N GLU A 24 3.57 18.09 12.61
CA GLU A 24 2.80 16.89 12.98
C GLU A 24 2.78 15.84 11.85
N ARG A 25 3.08 16.25 10.61
CA ARG A 25 2.89 15.42 9.43
C ARG A 25 4.23 15.10 8.77
N TYR A 26 4.43 13.83 8.46
CA TYR A 26 5.58 13.36 7.71
C TYR A 26 5.59 13.91 6.27
N VAL A 27 6.78 14.32 5.83
CA VAL A 27 7.12 14.75 4.47
C VAL A 27 8.20 13.81 3.94
N GLY A 28 8.01 13.32 2.72
CA GLY A 28 9.00 12.46 2.09
C GLY A 28 8.40 11.49 1.09
N ASN A 29 9.27 10.61 0.60
CA ASN A 29 8.92 9.57 -0.34
C ASN A 29 8.55 8.28 0.41
N MET A 30 7.53 7.60 -0.08
CA MET A 30 6.99 6.39 0.52
C MET A 30 6.80 5.36 -0.58
N THR A 31 7.32 4.14 -0.35
CA THR A 31 7.17 3.00 -1.25
C THR A 31 6.71 1.79 -0.46
N ARG A 32 5.69 1.09 -0.96
CA ARG A 32 5.22 -0.19 -0.42
C ARG A 32 5.06 -1.21 -1.54
N SER A 33 5.52 -2.42 -1.31
CA SER A 33 5.49 -3.50 -2.30
C SER A 33 4.74 -4.71 -1.76
N PHE A 34 3.91 -5.29 -2.61
CA PHE A 34 3.10 -6.48 -2.34
C PHE A 34 3.39 -7.54 -3.39
N TYR A 35 3.67 -8.76 -2.96
CA TYR A 35 3.71 -9.92 -3.85
C TYR A 35 2.28 -10.42 -4.06
N LEU A 36 1.89 -10.59 -5.33
CA LEU A 36 0.52 -10.95 -5.70
C LEU A 36 0.43 -12.30 -6.42
N GLY A 37 1.55 -13.00 -6.64
CA GLY A 37 1.58 -14.18 -7.51
C GLY A 37 1.38 -13.83 -8.99
N ASP A 38 0.98 -14.84 -9.77
CA ASP A 38 0.67 -14.70 -11.20
C ASP A 38 -0.75 -14.19 -11.40
N ILE A 39 -0.89 -12.86 -11.43
CA ILE A 39 -2.14 -12.18 -11.73
C ILE A 39 -1.96 -11.35 -13.01
N PRO A 40 -2.87 -11.46 -13.99
CA PRO A 40 -2.86 -10.62 -15.18
C PRO A 40 -2.92 -9.14 -14.80
N LYS A 41 -1.98 -8.34 -15.32
CA LYS A 41 -1.88 -6.92 -14.96
C LYS A 41 -3.10 -6.11 -15.41
N GLU A 42 -3.73 -6.52 -16.50
CA GLU A 42 -4.91 -5.86 -17.07
C GLU A 42 -6.15 -5.91 -16.18
N ASP A 43 -6.23 -6.87 -15.26
CA ASP A 43 -7.37 -7.01 -14.36
C ASP A 43 -7.24 -6.19 -13.06
N ILE A 44 -6.08 -5.58 -12.82
CA ILE A 44 -5.85 -4.74 -11.63
C ILE A 44 -6.45 -3.36 -11.86
N LYS A 45 -7.44 -2.99 -11.04
CA LYS A 45 -8.13 -1.68 -11.11
C LYS A 45 -7.75 -0.79 -9.94
N ALA A 46 -7.67 0.51 -10.19
CA ALA A 46 -7.30 1.51 -9.19
C ALA A 46 -8.31 2.67 -9.16
N LYS A 47 -8.59 3.21 -7.97
CA LYS A 47 -9.35 4.45 -7.78
C LYS A 47 -8.75 5.27 -6.65
N TYR A 48 -8.55 6.57 -6.89
CA TYR A 48 -8.10 7.52 -5.86
C TYR A 48 -9.20 8.53 -5.58
N GLU A 49 -9.70 8.56 -4.34
CA GLU A 49 -10.80 9.43 -3.94
C GLU A 49 -10.69 9.75 -2.45
N GLY A 50 -10.93 11.02 -2.09
CA GLY A 50 -10.90 11.45 -0.68
C GLY A 50 -9.55 11.23 0.02
N GLY A 51 -8.44 11.27 -0.71
CA GLY A 51 -7.11 11.02 -0.14
C GLY A 51 -6.73 9.54 -0.02
N VAL A 52 -7.58 8.61 -0.45
CA VAL A 52 -7.39 7.16 -0.30
C VAL A 52 -7.23 6.49 -1.67
N LEU A 53 -6.11 5.79 -1.86
CA LEU A 53 -5.89 4.91 -3.01
C LEU A 53 -6.48 3.53 -2.73
N ARG A 54 -7.45 3.10 -3.53
CA ARG A 54 -8.04 1.76 -3.51
C ARG A 54 -7.57 0.98 -4.72
N LEU A 55 -7.05 -0.23 -4.49
CA LEU A 55 -6.63 -1.18 -5.51
C LEU A 55 -7.52 -2.43 -5.43
N SER A 56 -8.09 -2.83 -6.55
CA SER A 56 -8.86 -4.07 -6.68
C SER A 56 -8.04 -5.06 -7.49
N VAL A 57 -7.68 -6.17 -6.85
CA VAL A 57 -6.89 -7.24 -7.44
C VAL A 57 -7.77 -8.50 -7.42
N PRO A 58 -8.06 -9.14 -8.56
CA PRO A 58 -8.82 -10.38 -8.58
C PRO A 58 -8.05 -11.46 -7.84
N LYS A 59 -8.75 -12.35 -7.15
CA LYS A 59 -8.10 -13.53 -6.58
C LYS A 59 -7.73 -14.46 -7.73
N SER A 60 -6.52 -14.97 -7.71
CA SER A 60 -6.15 -16.12 -8.55
C SER A 60 -7.08 -17.29 -8.23
N ASP A 61 -7.50 -18.05 -9.24
CA ASP A 61 -8.30 -19.25 -9.04
C ASP A 61 -7.63 -20.14 -8.00
N MET A 62 -8.35 -20.39 -6.91
CA MET A 62 -7.88 -21.33 -5.90
C MET A 62 -7.91 -22.71 -6.57
N LYS A 63 -6.72 -23.22 -6.96
CA LYS A 63 -6.57 -24.64 -7.25
C LYS A 63 -7.20 -25.39 -6.08
N GLN A 64 -8.16 -26.26 -6.38
CA GLN A 64 -8.78 -27.13 -5.39
C GLN A 64 -7.63 -27.84 -4.65
N ILE A 65 -7.41 -27.46 -3.40
CA ILE A 65 -6.44 -28.15 -2.55
C ILE A 65 -7.05 -29.54 -2.39
N GLU A 66 -6.43 -30.55 -2.98
CA GLU A 66 -6.82 -31.93 -2.74
C GLU A 66 -6.84 -32.15 -1.23
N ASN A 67 -7.97 -32.67 -0.74
CA ASN A 67 -8.38 -32.82 0.66
C ASN A 67 -7.26 -32.68 1.68
N THR A 68 -7.42 -31.77 2.65
CA THR A 68 -6.52 -31.64 3.81
C THR A 68 -6.33 -33.00 4.46
N SER A 69 -5.20 -33.64 4.21
CA SER A 69 -4.79 -34.85 4.93
C SER A 69 -4.32 -34.39 6.31
N THR A 70 -5.19 -34.57 7.31
CA THR A 70 -4.81 -34.37 8.70
C THR A 70 -3.68 -35.36 9.03
N ILE A 71 -2.47 -34.85 9.27
CA ILE A 71 -1.34 -35.67 9.70
C ILE A 71 -1.40 -35.74 11.23
N MET A 72 -1.78 -36.91 11.75
CA MET A 72 -1.68 -37.20 13.18
C MET A 72 -0.21 -37.43 13.54
N ILE A 73 0.26 -36.80 14.60
CA ILE A 73 1.60 -37.00 15.17
C ILE A 73 1.45 -37.95 16.37
N GLU A 74 2.26 -39.00 16.42
CA GLU A 74 2.39 -39.93 17.55
C GLU A 74 3.62 -39.57 18.40
#